data_AF-E2C0M0-F1
#
_entry.id   AF-E2C0M0-F1
#
_cell.length_a   1.000
_cell.length_b   1.000
_cell.length_c   1.000
_cell.angle_alpha   90.00
_cell.angle_beta   90.00
_cell.angle_gamma   90.00
#
_symmetry.space_group_name_H-M   'P 1'
#
loop_
_entity.id
_entity.type
_entity.pdbx_description
1 polymer ?
#
loop_
_entity_poly.entity_id
_entity_poly.type
_entity_poly.pdbx_seq_one_letter_code
_entity_poly.pdbx_strand_id
1 'polypeptide(L)'
;FNPNICHVCKSVNAETSSYILCDQCCLISYCNVEHKMAHYVEHKDICKIITQLSKVRPQEDDKRYKDWQEWIQSRRELIESIKHRLDRPIEPYEEQMFLWSKSCNVCHQQAELKTCQMCFSVNYCDQ
;
A
#
# COMPACT_ATOMS: atom_id res chain seq x y z
N PHE A 1 3.61 -6.39 7.34
CA PHE A 1 2.47 -5.71 6.71
C PHE A 1 1.98 -6.53 5.52
N ASN A 2 0.67 -6.57 5.25
CA ASN A 2 0.10 -7.18 4.05
C ASN A 2 -0.96 -6.20 3.50
N PRO A 3 -0.83 -5.73 2.24
CA PRO A 3 -1.72 -4.70 1.68
C PRO A 3 -3.12 -5.23 1.33
N ASN A 4 -3.34 -6.55 1.36
CA ASN A 4 -4.55 -7.20 0.88
C ASN A 4 -5.48 -7.72 1.99
N ILE A 5 -5.14 -7.46 3.25
CA ILE A 5 -5.93 -7.85 4.43
C ILE A 5 -6.12 -6.64 5.33
N CYS A 6 -6.96 -6.75 6.35
CA CYS A 6 -7.16 -5.64 7.27
C CYS A 6 -5.87 -5.29 8.02
N HIS A 7 -5.48 -4.01 8.00
CA HIS A 7 -4.31 -3.57 8.73
C HIS A 7 -4.46 -3.64 10.25
N VAL A 8 -5.67 -3.56 10.79
CA VAL A 8 -5.88 -3.60 12.25
C VAL A 8 -5.96 -5.03 12.77
N CYS A 9 -7.00 -5.78 12.40
CA CYS A 9 -7.21 -7.14 12.92
C CYS A 9 -6.44 -8.23 12.17
N LYS A 10 -5.78 -7.90 11.04
CA LYS A 10 -5.05 -8.87 10.18
C LYS A 10 -5.92 -10.03 9.67
N SER A 11 -7.24 -9.93 9.78
CA SER A 11 -8.14 -10.97 9.30
C SER A 11 -8.29 -10.90 7.79
N VAL A 12 -8.43 -12.08 7.19
CA VAL A 12 -8.93 -12.24 5.84
C VAL A 12 -10.46 -12.28 5.91
N ASN A 13 -11.16 -11.33 5.29
CA ASN A 13 -12.59 -11.45 5.11
C ASN A 13 -12.85 -12.30 3.86
N ALA A 14 -13.16 -13.58 4.07
CA ALA A 14 -13.47 -14.53 2.99
C ALA A 14 -14.91 -14.38 2.46
N GLU A 15 -15.80 -13.75 3.24
CA GLU A 15 -17.22 -13.63 2.93
C GLU A 15 -17.52 -12.39 2.08
N THR A 16 -16.77 -11.30 2.28
CA THR A 16 -16.85 -10.11 1.44
C THR A 16 -15.47 -9.75 0.89
N SER A 17 -15.32 -9.78 -0.44
CA SER A 17 -14.09 -9.31 -1.12
C SER A 17 -13.86 -7.79 -1.00
N SER A 18 -14.78 -7.05 -0.38
CA SER A 18 -14.75 -5.59 -0.30
C SER A 18 -13.98 -5.10 0.94
N TYR A 19 -12.67 -4.95 0.82
CA TYR A 19 -11.90 -4.14 1.77
C TYR A 19 -12.07 -2.65 1.46
N ILE A 20 -12.13 -1.85 2.51
CA ILE A 20 -12.11 -0.38 2.44
C ILE A 20 -10.66 0.06 2.39
N LEU A 21 -10.28 0.86 1.40
CA LEU A 21 -8.95 1.46 1.35
C LEU A 21 -8.91 2.79 2.12
N CYS A 22 -7.70 3.23 2.47
CA CYS A 22 -7.50 4.64 2.81
C CYS A 22 -7.85 5.52 1.60
N ASP A 23 -8.75 6.49 1.77
CA ASP A 23 -9.28 7.29 0.65
C ASP A 23 -8.24 8.25 0.05
N GLN A 24 -7.17 8.52 0.79
CA GLN A 24 -6.15 9.50 0.43
C GLN A 24 -4.94 8.84 -0.23
N CYS A 25 -4.33 7.84 0.41
CA CYS A 25 -3.12 7.19 -0.11
C CYS A 25 -3.42 5.88 -0.87
N CYS A 26 -4.58 5.25 -0.64
CA CYS A 26 -4.98 3.96 -1.21
C CYS A 26 -4.01 2.78 -0.94
N LEU A 27 -3.06 2.90 0.00
CA LEU A 27 -2.04 1.89 0.29
C LEU A 27 -2.43 0.88 1.38
N ILE A 28 -3.43 1.21 2.21
CA ILE A 28 -3.82 0.41 3.38
C ILE A 28 -5.27 -0.06 3.24
N SER A 29 -5.51 -1.33 3.56
CA SER A 29 -6.82 -1.98 3.54
C SER A 29 -7.39 -2.18 4.95
N TYR A 30 -8.69 -2.02 5.10
CA TYR A 30 -9.45 -2.22 6.33
C TYR A 30 -10.71 -3.05 6.05
N CYS A 31 -11.12 -3.90 6.99
CA CYS A 31 -12.35 -4.68 6.81
C CYS A 31 -13.63 -3.89 7.12
N ASN A 32 -13.53 -2.75 7.81
CA ASN A 32 -14.64 -1.87 8.15
C ASN A 32 -14.16 -0.45 8.50
N VAL A 33 -15.11 0.47 8.70
CA VAL A 33 -14.84 1.88 9.01
C VAL A 33 -14.27 2.03 10.42
N GLU A 34 -14.68 1.19 11.38
CA GLU A 34 -14.20 1.22 12.75
C GLU A 34 -12.68 1.00 12.82
N HIS A 35 -12.16 -0.03 12.13
CA HIS A 35 -10.72 -0.28 12.04
C HIS A 35 -9.98 0.81 11.26
N LYS A 36 -10.59 1.40 10.23
CA LYS A 36 -10.00 2.54 9.51
C LYS A 36 -9.85 3.75 10.44
N MET A 37 -10.86 4.04 11.25
CA MET A 37 -10.84 5.15 12.21
C MET A 37 -9.92 4.89 13.40
N ALA A 38 -9.85 3.65 13.88
CA ALA A 38 -8.92 3.27 14.95
C ALA A 38 -7.46 3.53 14.54
N HIS A 39 -7.09 3.19 13.30
CA HIS A 39 -5.74 3.41 12.79
C HIS A 39 -5.49 4.84 12.27
N TYR A 40 -6.53 5.68 12.15
CA TYR A 40 -6.40 7.02 11.57
C TYR A 40 -5.39 7.90 12.32
N VAL A 41 -5.39 7.85 13.66
CA VAL A 41 -4.52 8.70 14.48
C VAL A 41 -3.04 8.42 14.24
N GLU A 42 -2.69 7.13 14.08
CA GLU A 42 -1.32 6.68 13.77
C GLU A 42 -0.93 6.99 12.32
N HIS A 43 -1.87 6.78 11.39
CA HIS A 43 -1.64 6.89 9.95
C HIS A 43 -1.63 8.31 9.37
N LYS A 44 -2.38 9.26 9.98
CA LYS A 44 -2.71 10.55 9.34
C LYS A 44 -1.49 11.37 8.91
N ASP A 45 -0.40 11.34 9.68
CA ASP A 45 0.77 12.19 9.44
C ASP A 45 1.51 11.74 8.19
N ILE A 46 1.81 10.44 8.07
CA ILE A 46 2.43 9.89 6.87
C ILE A 46 1.48 9.95 5.68
N CYS A 47 0.18 9.70 5.89
CA CYS A 47 -0.83 9.75 4.85
C CYS A 47 -0.83 11.11 4.13
N LYS A 48 -0.76 12.19 4.92
CA LYS A 48 -0.68 13.56 4.41
C LYS A 48 0.56 13.77 3.53
N ILE A 49 1.73 13.29 3.96
CA ILE A 49 2.98 13.41 3.19
C ILE A 49 2.90 12.61 1.89
N ILE A 50 2.38 11.38 1.95
CA ILE A 50 2.18 10.54 0.76
C ILE A 50 1.31 11.27 -0.25
N THR A 51 0.16 11.79 0.17
CA THR A 51 -0.76 12.52 -0.72
C THR A 51 -0.12 13.78 -1.33
N GLN A 52 0.82 14.42 -0.65
CA GLN A 52 1.56 15.56 -1.20
C GLN A 52 2.67 15.15 -2.20
N LEU A 53 3.28 13.99 -2.01
CA LEU A 53 4.33 13.45 -2.89
C LEU A 53 3.73 12.77 -4.14
N SER A 54 2.63 12.06 -3.95
CA SER A 54 1.92 11.34 -5.00
C SER A 54 1.13 12.32 -5.87
N LYS A 55 1.64 12.60 -7.08
CA LYS A 55 0.86 13.29 -8.13
C LYS A 55 -0.17 12.37 -8.80
N VAL A 56 -0.04 11.05 -8.61
CA VAL A 56 -0.88 10.01 -9.22
C VAL A 56 -1.17 8.95 -8.14
N ARG A 57 -2.41 8.44 -8.10
CA ARG A 57 -2.77 7.36 -7.18
C ARG A 57 -2.07 6.08 -7.62
N PRO A 58 -1.59 5.20 -6.73
CA PRO A 58 -0.94 3.94 -7.12
C PRO A 58 -1.78 3.07 -8.06
N GLN A 59 -3.12 3.18 -7.99
CA GLN A 59 -4.06 2.46 -8.85
C GLN A 59 -4.14 3.01 -10.28
N GLU A 60 -3.60 4.20 -10.53
CA GLU A 60 -3.59 4.91 -11.81
C GLU A 60 -2.17 4.95 -12.42
N ASP A 61 -1.19 4.34 -11.75
CA ASP A 61 0.20 4.30 -12.20
C ASP A 61 0.49 3.03 -13.00
N ASP A 62 0.40 3.16 -14.32
CA ASP A 62 0.76 2.13 -15.29
C ASP A 62 2.28 1.94 -15.45
N LYS A 63 3.10 2.65 -14.66
CA LYS A 63 4.55 2.49 -14.68
C LYS A 63 4.92 1.04 -14.38
N ARG A 64 5.65 0.45 -15.33
CA ARG A 64 6.24 -0.87 -15.20
C ARG A 64 7.69 -0.74 -14.76
N TYR A 65 8.14 -1.70 -13.99
CA TYR A 65 9.54 -1.82 -13.59
C TYR A 65 10.13 -3.05 -14.27
N LYS A 66 11.39 -2.96 -14.71
CA LYS A 66 12.04 -4.05 -15.46
C LYS A 66 12.25 -5.29 -14.60
N ASP A 67 12.56 -5.07 -13.34
CA ASP A 67 12.84 -6.11 -12.36
C ASP A 67 12.55 -5.64 -10.93
N TRP A 68 12.67 -6.59 -10.00
CA TRP A 68 12.51 -6.38 -8.57
C TRP A 68 13.51 -5.37 -7.98
N GLN A 69 14.73 -5.27 -8.54
CA GLN A 69 15.76 -4.38 -8.01
C GLN A 69 15.41 -2.93 -8.30
N GLU A 70 14.99 -2.62 -9.53
CA GLU A 70 14.50 -1.30 -9.92
C GLU A 70 13.27 -0.90 -9.09
N TRP A 71 12.35 -1.85 -8.87
CA TRP A 71 11.19 -1.65 -8.00
C TRP A 71 11.62 -1.26 -6.57
N ILE A 72 12.46 -2.07 -5.92
CA ILE A 72 12.91 -1.83 -4.55
C ILE A 72 13.68 -0.53 -4.41
N GLN A 73 14.54 -0.22 -5.38
CA GLN A 73 15.29 1.03 -5.39
C GLN A 73 14.35 2.23 -5.42
N SER A 74 13.31 2.20 -6.27
CA SER A 74 12.31 3.27 -6.30
C SER A 74 11.54 3.43 -4.99
N ARG A 75 11.25 2.32 -4.30
CA ARG A 75 10.58 2.37 -2.99
C ARG A 75 11.48 2.96 -1.91
N ARG A 76 12.78 2.64 -1.93
CA ARG A 76 13.76 3.23 -1.00
C ARG A 76 13.89 4.74 -1.18
N GLU A 77 13.98 5.22 -2.42
CA GLU A 77 14.04 6.65 -2.73
C GLU A 77 12.79 7.40 -2.25
N LEU A 78 11.62 6.78 -2.40
CA LEU A 78 10.36 7.32 -1.88
C LEU A 78 10.37 7.37 -0.34
N ILE A 79 10.80 6.29 0.32
CA ILE A 79 10.89 6.22 1.79
C ILE A 79 11.83 7.32 2.32
N GLU A 80 13.00 7.50 1.72
CA GLU A 80 13.95 8.56 2.12
C GLU A 80 13.34 9.96 1.92
N SER A 81 12.62 10.17 0.82
CA SER A 81 11.89 11.43 0.58
C SER A 81 10.82 11.71 1.64
N ILE A 82 10.17 10.67 2.16
CA ILE A 82 9.17 10.77 3.23
C ILE A 82 9.84 11.05 4.57
N LYS A 83 10.93 10.34 4.91
CA LYS A 83 11.69 10.55 6.14
C LYS A 83 12.17 12.00 6.29
N HIS A 84 12.54 12.65 5.19
CA HIS A 84 12.93 14.06 5.21
C HIS A 84 11.79 15.05 5.45
N ARG A 85 10.52 14.62 5.29
CA ARG A 85 9.33 15.48 5.43
C ARG A 85 8.51 15.18 6.67
N LEU A 86 8.77 14.04 7.31
CA LEU A 86 8.05 13.59 8.48
C LEU A 86 8.73 14.12 9.73
N ASP A 87 7.99 14.82 10.59
CA ASP A 87 8.51 15.43 11.82
C ASP A 87 8.79 14.42 12.94
N ARG A 88 8.63 13.13 12.66
CA ARG A 88 8.87 12.02 13.58
C ARG A 88 9.61 10.87 12.87
N PRO A 89 10.22 9.95 13.61
CA PRO A 89 10.70 8.70 13.02
C PRO A 89 9.57 7.97 12.29
N ILE A 90 9.92 7.37 11.15
CA ILE A 90 9.01 6.48 10.43
C ILE A 90 8.82 5.19 11.24
N GLU A 91 7.59 4.72 11.33
CA GLU A 91 7.27 3.48 12.03
C GLU A 91 7.59 2.26 11.15
N PRO A 92 7.91 1.10 11.74
CA PRO A 92 8.24 -0.09 10.95
C PRO A 92 7.15 -0.48 9.95
N TYR A 93 5.86 -0.39 10.31
CA TYR A 93 4.79 -0.74 9.37
C TYR A 93 4.66 0.27 8.22
N GLU A 94 5.09 1.51 8.43
CA GLU A 94 5.04 2.58 7.44
C GLU A 94 6.08 2.36 6.34
N GLU A 95 7.31 1.97 6.71
CA GLU A 95 8.32 1.53 5.73
C GLU A 95 7.82 0.31 4.94
N GLN A 96 7.26 -0.66 5.66
CA GLN A 96 6.72 -1.88 5.08
C GLN A 96 5.57 -1.63 4.11
N MET A 97 4.75 -0.59 4.32
CA MET A 97 3.67 -0.18 3.42
C MET A 97 4.19 0.15 2.01
N PHE A 98 5.37 0.75 1.88
CA PHE A 98 5.96 1.07 0.57
C PHE A 98 6.64 -0.14 -0.05
N LEU A 99 7.45 -0.86 0.74
CA LEU A 99 8.20 -2.03 0.29
C LEU A 99 7.29 -3.16 -0.17
N TRP A 100 6.14 -3.32 0.49
CA TRP A 100 5.15 -4.37 0.21
C TRP A 100 3.83 -3.78 -0.28
N SER A 101 3.88 -2.63 -0.97
CA SER A 101 2.73 -2.07 -1.67
C SER A 101 2.23 -3.03 -2.77
N LYS A 102 0.97 -2.91 -3.16
CA LYS A 102 0.41 -3.76 -4.22
C LYS A 102 1.14 -3.50 -5.54
N SER A 103 1.67 -4.57 -6.13
CA SER A 103 2.29 -4.59 -7.45
C SER A 103 2.06 -5.96 -8.09
N CYS A 104 1.96 -6.05 -9.41
CA CYS A 104 1.94 -7.33 -10.11
C CYS A 104 3.21 -8.14 -9.79
N ASN A 105 3.07 -9.42 -9.46
CA ASN A 105 4.19 -10.31 -9.13
C ASN A 105 5.14 -10.58 -10.31
N VAL A 106 4.72 -10.25 -11.55
CA VAL A 106 5.51 -10.49 -12.77
C VAL A 106 6.12 -9.19 -13.29
N CYS A 107 5.31 -8.14 -13.47
CA CYS A 107 5.73 -6.90 -14.14
C CYS A 107 5.76 -5.66 -13.24
N HIS A 108 5.48 -5.83 -11.94
CA HIS A 108 5.55 -4.79 -10.90
C HIS A 108 4.70 -3.54 -11.11
N GLN A 109 3.81 -3.51 -12.12
CA GLN A 109 2.83 -2.43 -12.30
C GLN A 109 1.78 -2.43 -11.18
N GLN A 110 1.21 -1.26 -10.88
CA GLN A 110 0.41 -1.05 -9.68
C GLN A 110 -1.10 -0.86 -9.95
N ALA A 111 -1.49 -0.62 -11.20
CA ALA A 111 -2.87 -0.43 -11.64
C ALA A 111 -3.65 -1.76 -11.75
N GLU A 112 -4.98 -1.74 -11.59
CA GLU A 112 -5.88 -2.86 -11.94
C GLU A 112 -5.40 -4.26 -11.50
N LEU A 113 -4.99 -4.38 -10.24
CA LEU A 113 -4.46 -5.62 -9.67
C LEU A 113 -5.56 -6.50 -9.06
N LYS A 114 -5.48 -7.80 -9.36
CA LYS A 114 -6.23 -8.86 -8.68
C LYS A 114 -5.37 -9.49 -7.59
N THR A 115 -5.96 -9.68 -6.42
CA THR A 115 -5.32 -10.40 -5.31
C THR A 115 -5.64 -11.89 -5.39
N CYS A 116 -4.63 -12.74 -5.20
CA CYS A 116 -4.83 -14.18 -5.02
C CYS A 116 -5.69 -14.47 -3.78
N GLN A 117 -6.88 -15.04 -3.97
CA GLN A 117 -7.84 -15.34 -2.90
C GLN A 117 -7.49 -16.59 -2.08
N MET A 118 -6.42 -17.32 -2.43
CA MET A 118 -5.93 -18.44 -1.61
C MET A 118 -4.90 -17.97 -0.57
N CYS A 119 -3.93 -17.15 -0.98
CA CYS A 119 -2.81 -16.76 -0.11
C CYS A 119 -2.88 -15.30 0.38
N PHE A 120 -3.67 -14.45 -0.27
CA PHE A 120 -3.76 -13.00 0.00
C PHE A 120 -2.43 -12.25 0.01
N SER A 121 -1.37 -12.86 -0.53
CA SER A 121 0.00 -12.35 -0.48
C SER A 121 0.52 -11.91 -1.86
N VAL A 122 -0.13 -12.39 -2.92
CA VAL A 122 0.28 -12.16 -4.31
C VAL A 122 -0.80 -11.36 -5.03
N ASN A 123 -0.34 -10.40 -5.84
CA ASN A 123 -1.17 -9.62 -6.75
C ASN A 123 -0.73 -9.86 -8.20
N TYR A 124 -1.67 -9.87 -9.14
CA TYR A 124 -1.42 -10.08 -10.56
C TYR A 124 -2.34 -9.17 -11.40
N CYS A 125 -1.90 -8.82 -12.60
CA CYS A 125 -2.69 -8.05 -13.57
C CYS A 125 -3.18 -8.95 -14.70
N ASP A 126 -4.19 -8.50 -15.44
CA ASP A 126 -4.81 -9.23 -16.56
C ASP A 126 -4.00 -9.15 -17.88
N GLN A 127 -2.67 -9.03 -17.79
CA GLN A 127 -1.81 -8.92 -18.98
C GLN A 127 -1.99 -10.07 -19.97
#